data_AF-A0A4V0WUS9-F1
#
_entry.id   AF-A0A4V0WUS9-F1
#
_cell.length_a   1.000
_cell.length_b   1.000
_cell.length_c   1.000
_cell.angle_alpha   90.00
_cell.angle_beta   90.00
_cell.angle_gamma   90.00
#
_symmetry.space_group_name_H-M   'P 1'
#
loop_
_entity.id
_entity.type
_entity.pdbx_description
1 polymer ?
#
loop_
_entity_poly.entity_id
_entity_poly.type
_entity_poly.pdbx_seq_one_letter_code
_entity_poly.pdbx_strand_id
1 'polypeptide(L)'
;MDRLVALHPGKELHVILDNLSTHRVEQEPWARAHPEVHFHFTPTHASWLNQIEIWFRILSAKALRGASFRSVKQLIEQIDAFISAYNEDAAPFEWTKVNFTAQALASKYANLFS
;
A
#
# COMPACT_ATOMS: atom_id res chain seq x y z
N MET A 1 9.49 -4.25 -14.14
CA MET A 1 10.30 -3.67 -13.05
C MET A 1 11.63 -3.11 -13.56
N ASP A 2 12.10 -3.54 -14.73
CA ASP A 2 13.35 -3.08 -15.38
C ASP A 2 13.53 -1.56 -15.40
N ARG A 3 12.45 -0.81 -15.70
CA ARG A 3 12.50 0.66 -15.68
C ARG A 3 12.90 1.22 -14.31
N LEU A 4 12.38 0.66 -13.21
CA LEU A 4 12.70 1.12 -11.86
C LEU A 4 14.14 0.77 -11.47
N VAL A 5 14.60 -0.42 -11.85
CA VAL A 5 16.01 -0.84 -11.68
C VAL A 5 16.95 0.13 -12.41
N ALA A 6 16.63 0.45 -13.68
CA ALA A 6 17.43 1.36 -14.49
C ALA A 6 17.46 2.80 -13.95
N LEU A 7 16.38 3.26 -13.31
CA LEU A 7 16.31 4.60 -12.68
C LEU A 7 17.07 4.69 -11.36
N HIS A 8 17.44 3.57 -10.74
CA HIS A 8 18.10 3.51 -9.44
C HIS A 8 19.35 2.63 -9.46
N PRO A 9 20.35 2.95 -10.30
CA PRO A 9 21.55 2.13 -10.42
C PRO A 9 22.31 2.08 -9.09
N GLY A 10 22.73 0.88 -8.68
CA GLY A 10 23.50 0.64 -7.46
C GLY A 10 22.71 0.77 -6.16
N LYS A 11 21.36 0.80 -6.21
CA LYS A 11 20.50 0.79 -5.03
C LYS A 11 19.74 -0.52 -4.91
N GLU A 12 19.51 -0.94 -3.67
CA GLU A 12 18.57 -2.02 -3.37
C GLU A 12 17.13 -1.52 -3.47
N LEU A 13 16.27 -2.26 -4.17
CA LEU A 13 14.85 -1.98 -4.31
C LEU A 13 14.05 -2.93 -3.42
N HIS A 14 13.40 -2.39 -2.40
CA HIS A 14 12.54 -3.16 -1.50
C HIS A 14 11.08 -3.02 -1.91
N VAL A 15 10.49 -4.12 -2.37
CA VAL A 15 9.10 -4.18 -2.84
C VAL A 15 8.26 -4.85 -1.76
N ILE A 16 7.29 -4.14 -1.20
CA ILE A 16 6.37 -4.67 -0.19
C ILE A 16 5.09 -5.10 -0.89
N LEU A 17 4.68 -6.35 -0.69
CA LEU A 17 3.51 -6.99 -1.31
C LEU A 17 2.58 -7.57 -0.23
N ASP A 18 1.30 -7.71 -0.53
CA ASP A 18 0.42 -8.55 0.27
C ASP A 18 0.67 -10.05 -0.01
N ASN A 19 0.23 -10.90 0.92
CA ASN A 19 0.44 -12.35 0.86
C ASN A 19 -0.60 -13.08 -0.02
N LEU A 20 -1.05 -12.43 -1.11
CA LEU A 20 -1.98 -13.05 -2.04
C LEU A 20 -1.25 -14.16 -2.82
N SER A 21 -1.93 -15.29 -3.04
CA SER A 21 -1.32 -16.49 -3.65
C SER A 21 -0.76 -16.27 -5.06
N THR A 22 -1.21 -15.24 -5.76
CA THR A 22 -0.71 -14.80 -7.07
C THR A 22 0.64 -14.09 -7.01
N HIS A 23 1.09 -13.63 -5.84
CA HIS A 23 2.36 -12.91 -5.65
C HIS A 23 3.54 -13.83 -5.35
N ARG A 24 3.59 -15.03 -5.93
CA ARG A 24 4.73 -15.96 -5.77
C ARG A 24 5.94 -15.52 -6.62
N VAL A 25 6.62 -14.45 -6.21
CA VAL A 25 7.68 -13.82 -7.01
C VAL A 25 9.04 -14.51 -6.90
N GLU A 26 9.31 -15.23 -5.81
CA GLU A 26 10.61 -15.88 -5.56
C GLU A 26 10.96 -17.01 -6.56
N GLN A 27 9.95 -17.50 -7.30
CA GLN A 27 10.12 -18.55 -8.30
C GLN A 27 10.24 -18.00 -9.73
N GLU A 28 10.08 -16.69 -9.92
CA GLU A 28 10.14 -16.07 -11.24
C GLU A 28 11.60 -15.91 -11.70
N PRO A 29 11.96 -16.36 -12.92
CA PRO A 29 13.31 -16.19 -13.48
C PRO A 29 13.80 -14.75 -13.44
N TRP A 30 12.90 -13.79 -13.60
CA TRP A 30 13.20 -12.36 -13.53
C TRP A 30 13.76 -11.96 -12.16
N ALA A 31 13.11 -12.35 -11.06
CA ALA A 31 13.56 -11.98 -9.72
C ALA A 31 14.97 -12.52 -9.41
N ARG A 32 15.31 -13.70 -9.95
CA ARG A 32 16.66 -14.27 -9.82
C ARG A 32 17.73 -13.54 -10.63
N ALA A 33 17.34 -12.94 -11.75
CA ALA A 33 18.23 -12.13 -12.57
C ALA A 33 18.48 -10.72 -12.00
N HIS A 34 17.68 -10.32 -11.02
CA HIS A 34 17.71 -8.99 -10.38
C HIS A 34 17.94 -9.11 -8.86
N PRO A 35 19.14 -9.52 -8.41
CA PRO A 35 19.44 -9.72 -6.99
C PRO A 35 19.34 -8.43 -6.14
N GLU A 36 19.36 -7.26 -6.77
CA GLU A 36 19.14 -5.95 -6.15
C GLU A 36 17.68 -5.68 -5.76
N VAL A 37 16.74 -6.53 -6.19
CA VAL A 37 15.30 -6.38 -5.92
C VAL A 37 14.85 -7.39 -4.87
N HIS A 38 14.45 -6.88 -3.71
CA HIS A 38 14.03 -7.68 -2.56
C HIS A 38 12.51 -7.58 -2.37
N PHE A 39 11.84 -8.72 -2.41
CA PHE A 39 10.40 -8.81 -2.15
C PHE A 39 10.13 -9.12 -0.67
N HIS A 40 9.24 -8.35 -0.06
CA HIS A 40 8.79 -8.50 1.32
C HIS A 40 7.28 -8.70 1.32
N PHE A 41 6.79 -9.72 2.02
CA PHE A 41 5.36 -10.01 2.11
C PHE A 41 4.81 -9.60 3.48
N THR A 42 3.69 -8.89 3.49
CA THR A 42 2.99 -8.61 4.76
C THR A 42 2.48 -9.91 5.39
N PRO A 43 2.44 -10.03 6.72
CA PRO A 43 1.85 -11.20 7.37
C PRO A 43 0.41 -11.47 6.95
N THR A 44 -0.01 -12.73 7.02
CA THR A 44 -1.41 -13.10 6.76
C THR A 44 -2.34 -12.31 7.68
N HIS A 45 -3.43 -11.78 7.13
CA HIS A 45 -4.40 -10.92 7.82
C HIS A 45 -3.85 -9.55 8.30
N ALA A 46 -2.68 -9.12 7.80
CA ALA A 46 -2.11 -7.80 8.12
C ALA A 46 -2.29 -6.79 6.97
N SER A 47 -3.45 -6.79 6.32
CA SER A 47 -3.78 -5.88 5.21
C SER A 47 -3.63 -4.39 5.61
N TRP A 48 -3.89 -4.08 6.89
CA TRP A 48 -3.70 -2.76 7.49
C TRP A 48 -2.25 -2.24 7.46
N LEU A 49 -1.25 -3.12 7.31
CA LEU A 49 0.16 -2.75 7.16
C LEU A 49 0.54 -2.48 5.69
N ASN A 50 -0.32 -2.88 4.74
CA ASN A 50 -0.06 -2.74 3.33
C ASN A 50 -0.31 -1.30 2.87
N GLN A 51 0.76 -0.60 2.48
CA GLN A 51 0.69 0.83 2.11
C GLN A 51 -0.21 1.10 0.90
N ILE A 52 -0.31 0.16 -0.05
CA ILE A 52 -1.18 0.35 -1.22
C ILE A 52 -2.66 0.40 -0.82
N GLU A 53 -3.07 -0.33 0.23
CA GLU A 53 -4.44 -0.30 0.74
C GLU A 53 -4.77 1.06 1.37
N ILE A 54 -3.81 1.65 2.09
CA ILE A 54 -3.93 3.02 2.61
C ILE A 54 -4.07 4.00 1.45
N TRP A 55 -3.22 3.89 0.43
CA TRP A 55 -3.28 4.74 -0.75
C TRP A 55 -4.65 4.63 -1.46
N PHE A 56 -5.19 3.42 -1.62
CA PHE A 56 -6.53 3.23 -2.20
C PHE A 56 -7.64 3.89 -1.37
N ARG A 57 -7.51 3.88 -0.04
CA ARG A 57 -8.43 4.61 0.84
C ARG A 57 -8.32 6.13 0.63
N ILE A 58 -7.12 6.66 0.41
CA ILE A 58 -6.91 8.09 0.10
C ILE A 58 -7.52 8.44 -1.26
N LEU A 59 -7.21 7.68 -2.32
CA LEU A 59 -7.82 7.82 -3.64
C LEU A 59 -9.34 7.82 -3.54
N SER A 60 -9.91 6.82 -2.85
CA SER A 60 -11.35 6.70 -2.69
C SER A 60 -11.93 7.92 -1.99
N ALA A 61 -11.30 8.40 -0.93
CA ALA A 61 -11.79 9.55 -0.18
C ALA A 61 -11.68 10.87 -0.95
N LYS A 62 -10.59 11.08 -1.69
CA LYS A 62 -10.28 12.36 -2.33
C LYS A 62 -10.81 12.50 -3.76
N ALA A 63 -10.88 11.41 -4.52
CA ALA A 63 -11.17 11.47 -5.96
C ALA A 63 -12.43 10.70 -6.38
N LEU A 64 -12.85 9.68 -5.63
CA LEU A 64 -13.95 8.79 -6.06
C LEU A 64 -15.23 8.93 -5.23
N ARG A 65 -15.14 9.38 -3.97
CA ARG A 65 -16.30 9.48 -3.07
C ARG A 65 -17.32 10.47 -3.63
N GLY A 66 -18.51 9.96 -3.93
CA GLY A 66 -19.62 10.77 -4.48
C GLY A 66 -19.46 11.13 -5.96
N ALA A 67 -18.39 10.66 -6.61
CA ALA A 67 -18.20 10.87 -8.04
C ALA A 67 -19.09 9.91 -8.85
N SER A 68 -19.63 10.41 -9.96
CA SER A 68 -20.35 9.62 -10.95
C SER A 68 -19.73 9.90 -12.33
N PHE A 69 -19.35 8.83 -13.03
CA PHE A 69 -18.67 8.91 -14.31
C PHE A 69 -19.58 8.42 -15.42
N ARG A 70 -19.59 9.12 -16.56
CA ARG A 70 -20.40 8.73 -17.72
C ARG A 70 -19.73 7.68 -18.61
N SER A 71 -18.46 7.38 -18.35
CA SER A 71 -17.69 6.36 -19.07
C SER A 71 -16.47 5.91 -18.25
N VAL A 72 -15.93 4.74 -18.61
CA VAL A 72 -14.65 4.25 -18.05
C VAL A 72 -13.50 5.19 -18.37
N LYS A 73 -13.52 5.84 -19.54
CA LYS A 73 -12.50 6.83 -19.92
C LYS A 73 -12.42 7.98 -18.92
N GLN A 74 -13.56 8.53 -18.51
CA GLN A 74 -13.60 9.59 -17.50
C GLN A 74 -13.09 9.11 -16.13
N LEU A 75 -13.36 7.86 -15.75
CA LEU A 75 -12.82 7.29 -14.52
C LEU A 75 -11.28 7.20 -14.57
N ILE A 76 -10.72 6.73 -15.69
CA ILE A 76 -9.28 6.64 -15.90
C ILE A 76 -8.64 8.04 -15.82
N GLU A 77 -9.19 9.01 -16.55
CA GLU A 77 -8.70 10.40 -16.53
C GLU A 77 -8.71 11.00 -15.12
N GLN A 78 -9.76 10.71 -14.33
CA GLN A 78 -9.84 11.17 -12.95
C GLN A 78 -8.78 10.51 -12.04
N ILE A 79 -8.51 9.20 -12.23
CA ILE A 79 -7.48 8.48 -11.48
C ILE A 79 -6.09 9.01 -11.87
N ASP A 80 -5.81 9.23 -13.14
CA ASP A 80 -4.53 9.75 -13.63
C ASP A 80 -4.26 11.18 -13.12
N ALA A 81 -5.29 12.03 -13.12
CA ALA A 81 -5.23 13.37 -12.54
C ALA A 81 -4.95 13.31 -11.04
N PHE A 82 -5.61 12.40 -10.31
CA PHE A 82 -5.33 12.19 -8.89
C PHE A 82 -3.90 11.70 -8.64
N ILE A 83 -3.41 10.72 -9.42
CA ILE A 83 -2.04 10.20 -9.29
C ILE A 83 -1.02 11.33 -9.51
N SER A 84 -1.21 12.14 -10.55
CA SER A 84 -0.32 13.25 -10.87
C SER A 84 -0.28 14.26 -9.72
N ALA A 85 -1.44 14.71 -9.23
CA ALA A 85 -1.53 15.65 -8.12
C ALA A 85 -1.02 15.06 -6.78
N TYR A 86 -1.29 13.78 -6.52
CA TYR A 86 -0.82 13.12 -5.30
C TYR A 86 0.71 13.01 -5.25
N ASN A 87 1.35 12.74 -6.41
CA ASN A 87 2.79 12.54 -6.50
C ASN A 87 3.61 13.82 -6.28
N GLU A 88 3.02 15.00 -6.42
CA GLU A 88 3.72 16.29 -6.18
C GLU A 88 4.15 16.43 -4.71
N ASP A 89 3.32 15.96 -3.77
CA ASP A 89 3.56 16.06 -2.32
C ASP A 89 3.66 14.68 -1.64
N ALA A 90 3.84 13.61 -2.41
CA ALA A 90 3.89 12.25 -1.87
C ALA A 90 5.08 12.08 -0.92
N ALA A 91 4.80 11.68 0.31
CA ALA A 91 5.79 11.35 1.31
C ALA A 91 5.67 9.88 1.75
N PRO A 92 6.76 9.26 2.24
CA PRO A 92 6.70 7.93 2.85
C PRO A 92 5.66 7.87 3.99
N PHE A 93 4.97 6.75 4.12
CA PHE A 93 4.06 6.54 5.25
C PHE A 93 4.86 6.32 6.54
N GLU A 94 4.63 7.18 7.53
CA GLU A 94 5.24 7.03 8.86
C GLU A 94 4.38 6.18 9.78
N TRP A 95 4.90 5.00 10.13
CA TRP A 95 4.23 4.11 11.08
C TRP A 95 4.63 4.48 12.50
N THR A 96 3.66 4.98 13.27
CA THR A 96 3.88 5.22 14.71
C THR A 96 3.51 3.98 15.51
N LYS A 97 4.48 3.40 16.23
CA LYS A 97 4.18 2.39 17.25
C LYS A 97 3.54 3.08 18.45
N VAL A 98 2.23 2.98 18.57
CA VAL A 98 1.53 3.39 19.79
C VAL A 98 1.72 2.31 20.85
N ASN A 99 2.45 2.63 21.92
CA ASN A 99 2.50 1.78 23.10
C ASN A 99 1.18 1.96 23.87
N PHE A 100 0.26 1.01 23.72
CA PHE A 100 -0.93 0.94 24.56
C PHE A 100 -0.61 0.09 25.80
N THR A 101 -0.68 0.69 26.99
CA THR A 101 -0.76 -0.06 28.23
C THR A 101 -2.13 -0.74 28.30
N ALA A 102 -2.16 -2.05 28.53
CA ALA A 102 -3.40 -2.85 28.56
C ALA A 102 -4.50 -2.29 29.50
N GLN A 103 -4.11 -1.46 30.46
CA GLN A 103 -5.01 -0.79 31.39
C GLN A 103 -6.00 0.19 30.71
N ALA A 104 -5.71 0.68 29.50
CA ALA A 104 -6.60 1.59 28.76
C ALA A 104 -7.76 0.88 28.02
N LEU A 105 -7.71 -0.45 27.84
CA LEU A 105 -8.80 -1.22 27.21
C LEU A 105 -9.88 -1.62 28.22
N ALA A 106 -9.51 -1.84 29.48
CA ALA A 106 -10.43 -2.25 30.53
C ALA A 106 -11.56 -1.23 30.74
N SER A 107 -11.26 0.08 30.68
CA SER A 107 -12.27 1.12 30.88
C SER A 107 -13.20 1.35 29.69
N LYS A 108 -12.83 0.92 28.47
CA LYS A 108 -13.59 1.21 27.25
C LYS A 108 -14.55 0.08 26.83
N TYR A 109 -14.31 -1.15 27.29
CA TYR A 109 -15.10 -2.34 26.92
C TYR A 109 -15.70 -3.08 28.12
N ALA A 110 -15.60 -2.55 29.35
CA ALA A 110 -16.18 -3.15 30.55
C ALA A 110 -17.70 -3.42 30.45
N ASN A 111 -18.42 -2.71 29.58
CA ASN A 111 -19.86 -2.82 29.42
C ASN A 111 -20.34 -3.82 28.35
N LEU A 112 -19.45 -4.66 27.80
CA LEU A 112 -19.83 -5.67 26.81
C LEU A 112 -20.06 -7.07 27.39
N PHE A 113 -19.98 -7.22 28.71
CA PHE A 113 -20.22 -8.49 29.42
C PHE A 113 -21.16 -8.36 30.64
N SER A 114 -22.09 -7.39 30.62
CA SER A 114 -23.20 -7.32 31.59
C SER A 114 -24.52 -7.72 30.95
#